data_AF-A0A838PSS2-F1
#
_entry.id   AF-A0A838PSS2-F1
#
_cell.length_a   1.000
_cell.length_b   1.000
_cell.length_c   1.000
_cell.angle_alpha   90.00
_cell.angle_beta   90.00
_cell.angle_gamma   90.00
#
_symmetry.space_group_name_H-M   'P 1'
#
loop_
_entity.id
_entity.type
_entity.pdbx_description
1 polymer ?
#
loop_
_entity_poly.entity_id
_entity_poly.type
_entity_poly.pdbx_seq_one_letter_code
_entity_poly.pdbx_strand_id
1 'polypeptide(L)'
;MADGATKTPEQRQAERTERRRQNAKTRRAYRARQRERRAERGGDDPAGRATTEPEVAHGRGRPRVRTGVVVSDKAAKTLVIRIDTTRQHRVYKKTVRGSTTLHAHDERDEARVGDTVRVVESRPLSRTKRWRLVEVVERGR
;
A
#
# COMPACT_ATOMS: atom_id res chain seq x y z
N MET A 1 -48.68 12.54 53.12
CA MET A 1 -48.89 13.10 51.77
C MET A 1 -48.20 12.18 50.77
N ALA A 2 -49.00 11.61 49.86
CA ALA A 2 -48.69 10.88 48.62
C ALA A 2 -47.55 9.84 48.60
N ASP A 3 -47.92 8.57 48.80
CA ASP A 3 -47.16 7.37 48.40
C ASP A 3 -46.83 7.40 46.90
N GLY A 4 -45.54 7.37 46.57
CA GLY A 4 -45.06 7.17 45.21
C GLY A 4 -45.32 5.73 44.77
N ALA A 5 -46.46 5.49 44.12
CA ALA A 5 -46.84 4.16 43.63
C ALA A 5 -45.75 3.59 42.72
N THR A 6 -45.07 2.54 43.21
CA THR A 6 -44.14 1.76 42.40
C THR A 6 -44.93 1.04 41.31
N LYS A 7 -44.61 1.32 40.04
CA LYS A 7 -45.29 0.71 38.87
C LYS A 7 -45.37 -0.81 39.04
N THR A 8 -46.58 -1.36 38.92
CA THR A 8 -46.78 -2.81 39.04
C THR A 8 -45.94 -3.55 38.00
N PRO A 9 -45.52 -4.80 38.25
CA PRO A 9 -44.73 -5.58 37.30
C PRO A 9 -45.36 -5.63 35.89
N GLU A 10 -46.69 -5.67 35.82
CA GLU A 10 -47.46 -5.65 34.58
C GLU A 10 -47.39 -4.30 33.86
N GLN A 11 -47.46 -3.18 34.59
CA GLN A 11 -47.27 -1.84 34.03
C GLN A 11 -45.85 -1.65 33.48
N ARG A 12 -44.83 -2.22 34.15
CA ARG A 12 -43.44 -2.26 33.64
C ARG A 12 -43.28 -3.14 32.41
N GLN A 13 -43.98 -4.27 32.35
CA GLN A 13 -43.99 -5.13 31.17
C GLN A 13 -44.67 -4.46 29.98
N ALA A 14 -45.82 -3.80 30.20
CA ALA A 14 -46.54 -3.04 29.18
C ALA A 14 -45.74 -1.83 28.65
N GLU A 15 -45.04 -1.11 29.53
CA GLU A 15 -44.14 -0.01 29.12
C GLU A 15 -42.97 -0.53 28.27
N ARG A 16 -42.45 -1.73 28.59
CA ARG A 16 -41.38 -2.37 27.83
C ARG A 16 -41.86 -2.88 26.46
N THR A 17 -43.07 -3.43 26.37
CA THR A 17 -43.67 -3.85 25.09
C THR A 17 -43.98 -2.65 24.21
N GLU A 18 -44.53 -1.58 24.78
CA GLU A 18 -44.84 -0.36 24.03
C GLU A 18 -43.57 0.35 23.58
N ARG A 19 -42.52 0.41 24.41
CA ARG A 19 -41.20 0.92 23.99
C ARG A 19 -40.59 0.10 22.87
N ARG A 20 -40.72 -1.24 22.90
CA ARG A 20 -40.28 -2.12 21.80
C ARG A 20 -41.08 -1.85 20.53
N ARG A 21 -42.40 -1.66 20.64
CA ARG A 21 -43.31 -1.33 19.53
C ARG A 21 -42.97 0.02 18.92
N GLN A 22 -42.73 1.04 19.75
CA GLN A 22 -42.34 2.39 19.34
C GLN A 22 -40.98 2.36 18.63
N ASN A 23 -39.99 1.65 19.18
CA ASN A 23 -38.68 1.46 18.55
C ASN A 23 -38.74 0.65 17.24
N ALA A 24 -39.66 -0.31 17.14
CA ALA A 24 -39.89 -1.05 15.90
C ALA A 24 -40.53 -0.14 14.84
N LYS A 25 -41.51 0.69 15.23
CA LYS A 25 -42.13 1.70 14.34
C LYS A 25 -41.11 2.71 13.85
N THR A 26 -40.27 3.28 14.71
CA THR A 26 -39.24 4.25 14.32
C THR A 26 -38.18 3.62 13.40
N ARG A 27 -37.71 2.39 13.70
CA ARG A 27 -36.80 1.65 12.82
C ARG A 27 -37.43 1.35 11.46
N ARG A 28 -38.72 1.00 11.42
CA ARG A 28 -39.45 0.75 10.16
C ARG A 28 -39.62 2.03 9.34
N ALA A 29 -39.97 3.15 9.98
CA ALA A 29 -40.10 4.45 9.34
C ALA A 29 -38.76 4.97 8.81
N TYR A 30 -37.67 4.82 9.57
CA TYR A 30 -36.33 5.14 9.11
C TYR A 30 -35.93 4.31 7.89
N ARG A 31 -36.19 3.00 7.91
CA ARG A 31 -35.92 2.11 6.76
C ARG A 31 -36.76 2.46 5.54
N ALA A 32 -38.03 2.84 5.72
CA ALA A 32 -38.89 3.30 4.64
C ALA A 32 -38.36 4.62 4.04
N ARG A 33 -38.02 5.61 4.87
CA ARG A 33 -37.43 6.89 4.44
C ARG A 33 -36.08 6.71 3.73
N GLN A 34 -35.26 5.75 4.18
CA GLN A 34 -34.01 5.40 3.50
C GLN A 34 -34.24 4.71 2.15
N ARG A 35 -35.27 3.86 2.02
CA ARG A 35 -35.68 3.23 0.75
C ARG A 35 -36.24 4.26 -0.22
N GLU A 36 -37.06 5.18 0.26
CA GLU A 36 -37.66 6.27 -0.50
C GLU A 36 -36.59 7.23 -0.98
N ARG A 37 -35.66 7.69 -0.11
CA ARG A 37 -34.49 8.46 -0.51
C ARG A 37 -33.58 7.75 -1.52
N ARG A 38 -33.50 6.42 -1.47
CA ARG A 38 -32.74 5.61 -2.43
C ARG A 38 -33.47 5.45 -3.77
N ALA A 39 -34.81 5.43 -3.74
CA ALA A 39 -35.65 5.40 -4.94
C ALA A 39 -35.76 6.78 -5.61
N GLU A 40 -35.89 7.86 -4.83
CA GLU A 40 -35.91 9.26 -5.27
C GLU A 40 -34.58 9.72 -5.87
N ARG A 41 -33.45 9.20 -5.37
CA ARG A 41 -32.14 9.39 -6.01
C ARG A 41 -32.05 8.72 -7.39
N GLY A 42 -33.10 8.01 -7.81
CA GLY A 42 -33.05 7.13 -8.97
C GLY A 42 -32.16 5.94 -8.66
N GLY A 43 -32.52 4.77 -9.17
CA GLY A 43 -31.58 3.67 -9.22
C GLY A 43 -30.38 4.08 -10.06
N ASP A 44 -29.28 4.47 -9.41
CA ASP A 44 -27.95 4.26 -9.95
C ASP A 44 -27.76 2.73 -9.98
N ASP A 45 -28.23 2.10 -11.06
CA ASP A 45 -27.81 0.76 -11.43
C ASP A 45 -26.28 0.81 -11.60
N PRO A 46 -25.49 0.15 -10.74
CA PRO A 46 -24.02 0.22 -10.83
C PRO A 46 -23.47 -0.48 -12.08
N ALA A 47 -24.33 -1.08 -12.92
CA ALA A 47 -23.97 -1.75 -14.16
C ALA A 47 -24.05 -0.84 -15.41
N GLY A 48 -24.48 0.42 -15.28
CA GLY A 48 -24.77 1.30 -16.42
C GLY A 48 -24.07 2.67 -16.41
N ARG A 49 -23.10 2.92 -15.52
CA ARG A 49 -22.35 4.18 -15.56
C ARG A 49 -21.36 4.13 -16.73
N ALA A 50 -21.63 4.92 -17.77
CA ALA A 50 -20.62 5.32 -18.74
C ALA A 50 -19.34 5.66 -17.99
N THR A 51 -18.28 4.91 -18.28
CA THR A 51 -16.88 5.08 -17.86
C THR A 51 -16.64 6.39 -17.10
N THR A 52 -16.69 6.37 -15.76
CA THR A 52 -15.90 7.34 -15.01
C THR A 52 -14.46 6.94 -15.27
N GLU A 53 -13.91 7.47 -16.36
CA GLU A 53 -12.48 7.40 -16.61
C GLU A 53 -11.80 7.92 -15.33
N PRO A 54 -10.84 7.19 -14.76
CA PRO A 54 -10.08 7.72 -13.65
C PRO A 54 -9.38 8.98 -14.14
N GLU A 55 -9.81 10.15 -13.63
CA GLU A 55 -9.30 11.48 -13.97
C GLU A 55 -7.77 11.60 -13.79
N VAL A 56 -7.18 10.68 -13.03
CA VAL A 56 -5.73 10.58 -12.81
C VAL A 56 -5.24 9.21 -13.28
N ALA A 57 -4.67 9.17 -14.49
CA ALA A 57 -3.89 8.04 -14.94
C ALA A 57 -2.68 7.86 -14.00
N HIS A 58 -2.73 6.85 -13.12
CA HIS A 58 -1.58 6.47 -12.33
C HIS A 58 -0.58 5.82 -13.28
N GLY A 59 0.32 6.63 -13.85
CA GLY A 59 1.36 6.16 -14.75
C GLY A 59 2.19 5.04 -14.13
N ARG A 60 2.84 4.21 -14.96
CA ARG A 60 3.75 3.17 -14.46
C ARG A 60 4.76 3.82 -13.49
N GLY A 61 4.85 3.30 -12.27
CA GLY A 61 5.77 3.82 -11.25
C GLY A 61 7.22 3.81 -11.77
N ARG A 62 7.99 4.84 -11.41
CA ARG A 62 9.40 4.94 -11.81
C ARG A 62 10.24 3.94 -11.00
N PRO A 63 10.96 3.00 -11.64
CA PRO A 63 11.77 2.02 -10.91
C PRO A 63 12.93 2.70 -10.19
N ARG A 64 13.36 2.15 -9.05
CA ARG A 64 14.50 2.72 -8.32
C ARG A 64 15.79 2.45 -9.09
N VAL A 65 16.65 3.47 -9.12
CA VAL A 65 17.97 3.42 -9.75
C VAL A 65 19.02 3.59 -8.67
N ARG A 66 20.10 2.81 -8.75
CA ARG A 66 21.25 2.88 -7.83
C ARG A 66 22.55 2.86 -8.61
N THR A 67 23.58 3.47 -8.05
CA THR A 67 24.96 3.43 -8.55
C THR A 67 25.82 2.77 -7.49
N GLY A 68 26.75 1.92 -7.93
CA GLY A 68 27.66 1.21 -7.03
C GLY A 68 28.84 0.62 -7.79
N VAL A 69 29.75 -0.02 -7.04
CA VAL A 69 30.98 -0.60 -7.58
C VAL A 69 30.83 -2.12 -7.68
N VAL A 70 31.29 -2.71 -8.78
CA VAL A 70 31.30 -4.16 -8.96
C VAL A 70 32.37 -4.80 -8.07
N VAL A 71 31.95 -5.72 -7.20
CA VAL A 71 32.85 -6.47 -6.30
C VAL A 71 33.21 -7.84 -6.87
N SER A 72 32.29 -8.45 -7.62
CA SER A 72 32.53 -9.78 -8.22
C SER A 72 31.69 -9.95 -9.48
N ASP A 73 32.34 -10.46 -10.53
CA ASP A 73 31.78 -10.89 -11.82
C ASP A 73 31.92 -12.41 -12.04
N LYS A 74 32.28 -13.17 -11.00
CA LYS A 74 32.57 -14.61 -11.10
C LYS A 74 31.37 -15.47 -11.53
N ALA A 75 30.15 -14.96 -11.37
CA ALA A 75 28.93 -15.69 -11.66
C ALA A 75 28.42 -15.34 -13.06
N ALA A 76 28.07 -16.35 -13.85
CA ALA A 76 27.58 -16.14 -15.21
C ALA A 76 26.37 -15.17 -15.24
N LYS A 77 26.43 -14.18 -16.13
CA LYS A 77 25.34 -13.22 -16.38
C LYS A 77 24.88 -12.48 -15.12
N THR A 78 25.74 -12.37 -14.10
CA THR A 78 25.38 -11.89 -12.76
C THR A 78 26.53 -11.12 -12.12
N LEU A 79 26.24 -9.89 -11.71
CA LEU A 79 27.20 -9.01 -11.04
C LEU A 79 26.83 -8.84 -9.57
N VAL A 80 27.83 -8.92 -8.69
CA VAL A 80 27.69 -8.55 -7.28
C VAL A 80 28.19 -7.12 -7.11
N ILE A 81 27.29 -6.22 -6.74
CA ILE A 81 27.55 -4.78 -6.69
C ILE A 81 27.45 -4.30 -5.25
N ARG A 82 28.43 -3.53 -4.79
CA ARG A 82 28.38 -2.84 -3.50
C ARG A 82 27.84 -1.44 -3.69
N ILE A 83 26.77 -1.11 -2.97
CA ILE A 83 26.28 0.25 -2.83
C ILE A 83 26.73 0.77 -1.47
N ASP A 84 27.41 1.91 -1.50
CA ASP A 84 27.74 2.65 -0.30
C ASP A 84 26.59 3.62 0.01
N THR A 85 26.07 3.53 1.23
CA THR A 85 24.98 4.39 1.73
C THR A 85 25.45 5.13 2.97
N THR A 86 25.12 6.41 3.05
CA THR A 86 25.41 7.22 4.21
C THR A 86 24.11 7.55 4.90
N ARG A 87 24.01 7.22 6.19
CA ARG A 87 22.82 7.50 7.01
C ARG A 87 23.23 8.18 8.31
N GLN A 88 22.39 9.09 8.77
CA GLN A 88 22.57 9.70 10.07
C GLN A 88 22.04 8.76 11.17
N HIS A 89 22.82 8.56 12.23
CA HIS A 89 22.33 7.81 13.39
C HIS A 89 21.14 8.54 14.03
N ARG A 90 20.03 7.81 14.28
CA ARG A 90 18.74 8.42 14.68
C ARG A 90 18.83 9.32 15.92
N VAL A 91 19.58 8.88 16.94
CA VAL A 91 19.74 9.60 18.21
C VAL A 91 20.93 10.56 18.14
N TYR A 92 22.15 10.03 18.10
CA TYR A 92 23.40 10.80 18.13
C TYR A 92 23.69 11.74 16.95
N LYS A 93 22.91 11.69 15.86
CA LYS A 93 23.09 12.52 14.67
C LYS A 93 24.47 12.43 13.97
N LYS A 94 25.34 11.51 14.41
CA LYS A 94 26.59 11.17 13.73
C LYS A 94 26.30 10.53 12.36
N THR A 95 27.00 11.00 11.33
CA THR A 95 26.94 10.42 9.99
C THR A 95 27.69 9.09 9.96
N VAL A 96 26.99 7.99 9.64
CA VAL A 96 27.54 6.64 9.59
C VAL A 96 27.46 6.13 8.14
N ARG A 97 28.58 5.61 7.64
CA ARG A 97 28.64 4.94 6.34
C ARG A 97 28.33 3.46 6.51
N GLY A 98 27.49 2.92 5.64
CA GLY A 98 27.19 1.50 5.54
C GLY A 98 27.23 1.06 4.09
N SER A 99 27.27 -0.24 3.85
CA SER A 99 27.24 -0.80 2.50
C SER A 99 26.21 -1.91 2.40
N THR A 100 25.68 -2.12 1.20
CA THR A 100 24.74 -3.21 0.90
C THR A 100 25.09 -3.81 -0.44
N THR A 101 25.05 -5.12 -0.55
CA THR A 101 25.33 -5.83 -1.79
C THR A 101 24.05 -6.11 -2.56
N LEU A 102 24.08 -5.89 -3.87
CA LEU A 102 23.01 -6.20 -4.80
C LEU A 102 23.48 -7.23 -5.81
N HIS A 103 22.52 -7.98 -6.38
CA HIS A 103 22.79 -8.91 -7.48
C HIS A 103 22.07 -8.42 -8.72
N ALA A 104 22.85 -7.99 -9.70
CA ALA A 104 22.35 -7.50 -10.96
C ALA A 104 22.48 -8.55 -12.06
N HIS A 105 21.53 -8.55 -12.99
CA HIS A 105 21.65 -9.29 -14.23
C HIS A 105 22.33 -8.42 -15.30
N ASP A 106 23.33 -9.01 -15.92
CA ASP A 106 23.96 -8.55 -17.15
C ASP A 106 23.87 -9.71 -18.15
N GLU A 107 23.41 -9.47 -19.37
CA GLU A 107 23.28 -10.53 -20.39
C GLU A 107 24.57 -10.73 -21.19
N ARG A 108 25.38 -9.67 -21.29
CA ARG A 108 26.55 -9.59 -22.18
C ARG A 108 27.87 -9.61 -21.41
N ASP A 109 27.81 -9.68 -20.08
CA ASP A 109 28.96 -9.66 -19.18
C ASP A 109 29.92 -8.48 -19.52
N GLU A 110 29.33 -7.30 -19.72
CA GLU A 110 30.01 -6.08 -20.16
C GLU A 110 30.83 -5.42 -19.05
N ALA A 111 30.37 -5.51 -17.79
CA ALA A 111 31.03 -4.90 -16.64
C ALA A 111 32.04 -5.85 -15.97
N ARG A 112 33.15 -5.29 -15.50
CA ARG A 112 34.22 -5.99 -14.79
C ARG A 112 34.29 -5.56 -13.33
N VAL A 113 35.04 -6.33 -12.54
CA VAL A 113 35.33 -5.98 -11.14
C VAL A 113 36.04 -4.62 -11.09
N GLY A 114 35.58 -3.74 -10.19
CA GLY A 114 36.10 -2.39 -10.03
C GLY A 114 35.34 -1.32 -10.82
N ASP A 115 34.47 -1.70 -11.76
CA ASP A 115 33.67 -0.74 -12.53
C ASP A 115 32.60 -0.07 -11.66
N THR A 116 32.35 1.22 -11.93
CA THR A 116 31.20 1.95 -11.40
C THR A 116 30.03 1.76 -12.35
N VAL A 117 28.97 1.11 -11.84
CA VAL A 117 27.81 0.72 -12.64
C VAL A 117 26.53 1.35 -12.11
N ARG A 118 25.61 1.63 -13.03
CA ARG A 118 24.25 2.06 -12.71
C ARG A 118 23.29 0.91 -12.97
N VAL A 119 22.48 0.62 -11.96
CA VAL A 119 21.51 -0.47 -11.97
C VAL A 119 20.10 0.02 -11.68
N VAL A 120 19.12 -0.71 -12.21
CA VAL A 120 17.70 -0.43 -12.00
C VAL A 120 16.99 -1.67 -11.48
N GLU A 121 15.99 -1.46 -10.62
CA GLU A 121 15.11 -2.54 -10.17
C GLU A 121 14.42 -3.21 -11.35
N SER A 122 14.33 -4.54 -11.28
CA SER A 122 13.68 -5.38 -12.27
C SER A 122 12.72 -6.36 -11.60
N ARG A 123 11.93 -7.05 -12.41
CA ARG A 123 11.26 -8.28 -11.95
C ARG A 123 12.27 -9.27 -11.37
N PRO A 124 11.87 -10.16 -10.46
CA PRO A 124 12.68 -11.29 -10.04
C PRO A 124 13.16 -12.12 -11.24
N LEU A 125 14.48 -12.31 -11.36
CA LEU A 125 15.09 -13.17 -12.39
C LEU A 125 15.60 -14.50 -11.80
N SER A 126 15.87 -14.52 -10.51
CA SER A 126 16.32 -15.70 -9.75
C SER A 126 15.92 -15.52 -8.28
N ARG A 127 16.42 -16.35 -7.36
CA ARG A 127 16.17 -16.19 -5.91
C ARG A 127 16.61 -14.81 -5.41
N THR A 128 17.80 -14.36 -5.78
CA THR A 128 18.40 -13.11 -5.27
C THR A 128 18.45 -11.98 -6.30
N LYS A 129 18.51 -12.29 -7.61
CA LYS A 129 18.64 -11.27 -8.68
C LYS A 129 17.34 -10.47 -8.82
N ARG A 130 17.41 -9.17 -8.49
CA ARG A 130 16.30 -8.19 -8.53
C ARG A 130 16.66 -6.89 -9.26
N TRP A 131 17.89 -6.81 -9.77
CA TRP A 131 18.43 -5.64 -10.42
C TRP A 131 18.93 -6.02 -11.81
N ARG A 132 18.93 -5.07 -12.74
CA ARG A 132 19.56 -5.23 -14.06
C ARG A 132 20.57 -4.10 -14.29
N LEU A 133 21.63 -4.41 -15.03
CA LEU A 133 22.59 -3.42 -15.51
C LEU A 133 21.89 -2.47 -16.49
N VAL A 134 22.18 -1.17 -16.36
CA VAL A 134 21.71 -0.13 -17.29
C VAL A 134 22.87 0.41 -18.10
N GLU A 135 23.91 0.85 -17.41
CA GLU A 135 25.11 1.43 -18.01
C GLU A 135 26.32 1.25 -17.09
N VAL A 136 27.49 1.14 -17.69
CA VAL A 136 28.79 1.26 -17.01
C VAL A 136 29.17 2.74 -17.06
N VAL A 137 29.17 3.39 -15.89
CA VAL A 137 29.40 4.84 -15.76
C VAL A 137 30.89 5.15 -15.89
N GLU A 138 31.73 4.35 -15.24
CA GLU A 138 33.17 4.50 -15.24
C GLU A 138 33.81 3.11 -15.21
N ARG A 139 34.76 2.87 -16.12
CA ARG A 139 35.54 1.64 -16.11
C ARG A 139 36.67 1.78 -15.10
N GLY A 140 36.83 0.77 -14.24
CA GLY A 140 37.88 0.73 -13.24
C GLY A 140 39.26 0.83 -13.89
N ARG A 141 40.14 1.63 -13.29
CA ARG A 141 41.53 1.78 -13.71
C ARG A 141 42.39 0.61 -13.21
#